data_AF-A0AAN8VZ34-F1
#
_entry.id   AF-A0AAN8VZ34-F1
#
_cell.length_a   1.000
_cell.length_b   1.000
_cell.length_c   1.000
_cell.angle_alpha   90.00
_cell.angle_beta   90.00
_cell.angle_gamma   90.00
#
_symmetry.space_group_name_H-M   'P 1'
#
loop_
_entity.id
_entity.type
_entity.pdbx_description
1 polymer ?
#
loop_
_entity_poly.entity_id
_entity_poly.type
_entity_poly.pdbx_seq_one_letter_code
_entity_poly.pdbx_strand_id
1 'polypeptide(L)'
;MGANHSREDLDISSSDEEEELEQEDYYADAQSDHDRSSSDRKSKTSSSLDEVDARLRALKLKYPTQNPSVKNAVKLYLHVGGNTPKAKWIISDRLTSFSFVKISDDSEGDEQEEDEGDGDCWWVLKIGSKIKARVCTEMQLKTFADQRRVDFVAGGVWAMKFFNDEEYQNFARKYQDCLFENTYGVESNDENKVKVYGKDFVSWAKPEAADDSIWEDAEDNFGSSPASKTPLRPTQDLREEFEEAADGGGIQSLALGALDNSFLVSNSGIQVVKNFSHGIHGKGIYVNFGNSANSSSFGHSTPKRALLMRAETNMLLMSPMNDEKPHGKGVHQLDIETGKIVSEWRFEKDGTDIAMRDITNDNKGAQLDPSASTFLGLDDNRLCRWDMRDRNGIVQTLASAGVGTPVLNWTQGHQFSRGTNFQCFATAGDGSIVVGSLDGKIRLYSNNSMRQAKTAFPGLGSPITHVDVTYDGKWVLGTTDTYLILICTLFVDKDGKTKTGFNGRMGSRISAPRLLKLTPLDSHLAGVNNKFRGAQFSWVTENGKQERHLVATVGKFSVIWNFQQVKNGSHECYKNQQGLKSCYCYKIVLKDDSIVDSRFMHDKYAVTDSPEAPLVVATPMKVSSFSISSKQ
;
A
#
# COMPACT_ATOMS: atom_id res chain seq x y z
N MET A 1 18.64 -11.18 9.28
CA MET A 1 18.13 -11.50 10.63
C MET A 1 16.76 -10.88 10.79
N GLY A 2 15.71 -11.64 10.45
CA GLY A 2 14.32 -11.23 10.59
C GLY A 2 13.72 -11.92 11.80
N ALA A 3 13.35 -11.13 12.81
CA ALA A 3 12.59 -11.62 13.95
C ALA A 3 11.44 -10.65 14.16
N ASN A 4 10.38 -10.78 13.36
CA ASN A 4 9.10 -10.13 13.62
C ASN A 4 7.97 -11.15 13.44
N HIS A 5 6.83 -10.84 14.07
CA HIS A 5 5.62 -11.65 14.26
C HIS A 5 5.58 -12.44 15.59
N SER A 6 5.40 -11.69 16.68
CA SER A 6 4.75 -12.14 17.93
C SER A 6 4.60 -11.00 18.96
N ARG A 7 5.19 -9.82 18.74
CA ARG A 7 5.26 -8.76 19.77
C ARG A 7 4.15 -7.70 19.72
N GLU A 8 3.34 -7.65 18.66
CA GLU A 8 2.17 -6.75 18.62
C GLU A 8 1.03 -7.23 19.54
N ASP A 9 0.92 -8.55 19.75
CA ASP A 9 -0.07 -9.19 20.64
C ASP A 9 0.39 -9.33 22.09
N LEU A 10 1.32 -8.49 22.55
CA LEU A 10 1.50 -8.34 23.99
C LEU A 10 0.23 -7.71 24.54
N ASP A 11 -0.67 -8.58 25.00
CA ASP A 11 -1.80 -8.23 25.86
C ASP A 11 -1.27 -7.26 26.89
N ILE A 12 -1.86 -6.07 26.92
CA ILE A 12 -1.65 -5.09 27.99
C ILE A 12 -2.34 -5.68 29.22
N SER A 13 -1.81 -6.78 29.74
CA SER A 13 -2.21 -7.41 30.99
C SER A 13 -1.74 -6.49 32.10
N SER A 14 -2.69 -5.90 32.81
CA SER A 14 -2.41 -5.13 34.02
C SER A 14 -2.00 -6.10 35.13
N SER A 15 -0.71 -6.45 35.19
CA SER A 15 -0.09 -6.86 36.44
C SER A 15 0.45 -5.59 37.09
N ASP A 16 -0.36 -4.98 37.96
CA ASP A 16 0.15 -4.05 38.96
C ASP A 16 0.87 -4.92 40.02
N GLU A 17 2.15 -5.23 39.79
CA GLU A 17 3.04 -5.72 40.84
C GLU A 17 3.63 -4.51 41.55
N GLU A 18 3.02 -4.16 42.68
CA GLU A 18 3.63 -3.29 43.68
C GLU A 18 4.80 -4.06 44.30
N GLU A 19 6.04 -3.61 44.08
CA GLU A 19 7.21 -4.05 44.84
C GLU A 19 7.10 -3.52 46.27
N GLU A 20 6.40 -4.24 47.15
CA GLU A 20 6.55 -4.09 48.60
C GLU A 20 7.77 -4.89 49.06
N LEU A 21 8.81 -4.16 49.49
CA LEU A 21 9.96 -4.71 50.20
C LEU A 21 9.50 -5.13 51.62
N GLU A 22 9.06 -6.37 51.78
CA GLU A 22 8.84 -6.94 53.11
C GLU A 22 10.16 -7.40 53.74
N GLN A 23 10.44 -6.80 54.89
CA GLN A 23 11.56 -7.07 55.78
C GLN A 23 11.09 -8.15 56.77
N GLU A 24 11.60 -9.38 56.65
CA GLU A 24 11.30 -10.48 57.57
C GLU A 24 11.92 -10.21 58.95
N ASP A 25 11.07 -9.99 59.96
CA ASP A 25 11.46 -10.13 61.37
C ASP A 25 10.64 -11.26 62.03
N TYR A 26 11.39 -12.27 62.45
CA TYR A 26 10.99 -13.48 63.17
C TYR A 26 10.40 -13.16 64.55
N TYR A 27 9.24 -13.72 64.90
CA TYR A 27 8.89 -13.95 66.31
C TYR A 27 8.20 -15.30 66.52
N ALA A 28 8.64 -15.97 67.58
CA ALA A 28 8.28 -17.30 68.01
C ALA A 28 7.12 -17.29 69.04
N ASP A 29 6.24 -18.27 68.87
CA ASP A 29 5.64 -19.18 69.85
C ASP A 29 4.95 -18.64 71.13
N ALA A 30 3.66 -18.99 71.28
CA ALA A 30 3.05 -19.37 72.56
C ALA A 30 1.67 -20.05 72.38
N GLN A 31 1.56 -21.24 72.97
CA GLN A 31 0.40 -22.12 73.11
C GLN A 31 -0.73 -21.54 73.99
N SER A 32 -1.98 -21.97 73.78
CA SER A 32 -2.75 -22.85 74.71
C SER A 32 -4.28 -22.78 74.53
N ASP A 33 -4.87 -23.96 74.25
CA ASP A 33 -6.03 -24.62 74.88
C ASP A 33 -7.47 -24.07 74.98
N HIS A 34 -8.38 -25.05 74.77
CA HIS A 34 -9.70 -25.33 75.37
C HIS A 34 -11.04 -24.90 74.71
N ASP A 35 -11.70 -25.93 74.17
CA ASP A 35 -13.05 -26.48 74.46
C ASP A 35 -14.38 -25.73 74.21
N ARG A 36 -15.18 -26.39 73.34
CA ARG A 36 -16.59 -26.87 73.47
C ARG A 36 -17.72 -25.96 73.99
N SER A 37 -18.78 -25.93 73.17
CA SER A 37 -20.21 -26.27 73.49
C SER A 37 -21.29 -25.17 73.39
N SER A 38 -22.31 -25.51 72.57
CA SER A 38 -23.71 -25.07 72.41
C SER A 38 -24.39 -24.10 73.40
N SER A 39 -25.22 -23.17 72.89
CA SER A 39 -26.71 -23.23 72.90
C SER A 39 -27.40 -21.89 72.58
N ASP A 40 -28.65 -22.02 72.11
CA ASP A 40 -29.66 -21.04 71.67
C ASP A 40 -29.77 -19.68 72.39
N ARG A 41 -30.09 -18.61 71.63
CA ARG A 41 -31.34 -17.81 71.77
C ARG A 41 -31.51 -16.68 70.74
N LYS A 42 -32.79 -16.44 70.43
CA LYS A 42 -33.40 -15.54 69.44
C LYS A 42 -33.11 -14.03 69.59
N SER A 43 -32.97 -13.39 68.42
CA SER A 43 -33.48 -12.08 67.96
C SER A 43 -33.28 -10.81 68.81
N LYS A 44 -32.59 -9.80 68.24
CA LYS A 44 -33.11 -8.43 67.99
C LYS A 44 -32.12 -7.54 67.21
N THR A 45 -32.60 -7.05 66.06
CA THR A 45 -32.39 -5.70 65.47
C THR A 45 -30.98 -5.15 65.23
N SER A 46 -30.64 -5.10 63.92
CA SER A 46 -30.07 -3.98 63.15
C SER A 46 -29.58 -2.73 63.92
N SER A 47 -28.30 -2.70 64.25
CA SER A 47 -27.54 -1.44 64.40
C SER A 47 -26.04 -1.59 64.16
N SER A 48 -25.57 -2.70 63.54
CA SER A 48 -24.13 -2.97 63.39
C SER A 48 -23.55 -2.57 62.03
N LEU A 49 -24.37 -2.20 61.05
CA LEU A 49 -23.86 -1.82 59.72
C LEU A 49 -23.38 -0.36 59.69
N ASP A 50 -24.09 0.56 60.34
CA ASP A 50 -23.69 1.98 60.39
C ASP A 50 -22.44 2.20 61.24
N GLU A 51 -22.22 1.40 62.28
CA GLU A 51 -21.01 1.46 63.11
C GLU A 51 -19.79 0.87 62.38
N VAL A 52 -19.99 -0.17 61.57
CA VAL A 52 -18.94 -0.75 60.71
C VAL A 52 -18.62 0.21 59.55
N ASP A 53 -19.63 0.85 58.96
CA ASP A 53 -19.46 1.84 57.89
C ASP A 53 -18.78 3.12 58.40
N ALA A 54 -19.11 3.57 59.62
CA ALA A 54 -18.44 4.69 60.27
C ALA A 54 -16.96 4.37 60.60
N ARG A 55 -16.65 3.15 61.02
CA ARG A 55 -15.27 2.69 61.26
C ARG A 55 -14.48 2.49 59.96
N LEU A 56 -15.11 2.04 58.88
CA LEU A 56 -14.50 1.92 57.54
C LEU A 56 -14.20 3.30 56.94
N ARG A 57 -15.09 4.29 57.11
CA ARG A 57 -14.84 5.68 56.68
C ARG A 57 -13.73 6.36 57.48
N ALA A 58 -13.58 6.03 58.76
CA ALA A 58 -12.51 6.55 59.61
C ALA A 58 -11.10 6.01 59.23
N LEU A 59 -11.03 4.88 58.51
CA LEU A 59 -9.78 4.21 58.16
C LEU A 59 -9.06 4.76 56.91
N LYS A 60 -9.56 5.82 56.25
CA LYS A 60 -8.95 6.42 55.03
C LYS A 60 -8.49 5.37 53.99
N LEU A 61 -9.21 4.26 53.87
CA LEU A 61 -9.01 3.34 52.75
C LEU A 61 -9.39 4.09 51.47
N LYS A 62 -8.43 4.21 50.54
CA LYS A 62 -8.66 4.71 49.18
C LYS A 62 -9.60 3.75 48.46
N TYR A 63 -10.90 3.85 48.71
CA TYR A 63 -11.89 3.38 47.74
C TYR A 63 -11.94 4.37 46.59
N PRO A 64 -12.05 3.90 45.33
CA PRO A 64 -12.27 4.79 44.21
C PRO A 64 -13.65 5.42 44.39
N THR A 65 -13.69 6.62 44.94
CA THR A 65 -14.82 7.54 44.80
C THR A 65 -15.22 7.53 43.34
N GLN A 66 -16.51 7.29 43.06
CA GLN A 66 -17.10 7.42 41.74
C GLN A 66 -16.55 8.70 41.10
N ASN A 67 -15.64 8.52 40.14
CA ASN A 67 -15.08 9.63 39.39
C ASN A 67 -16.27 10.34 38.71
N PRO A 68 -16.31 11.69 38.65
CA PRO A 68 -17.24 12.36 37.75
C PRO A 68 -17.10 11.68 36.39
N SER A 69 -18.20 11.25 35.77
CA SER A 69 -18.13 10.47 34.53
C SER A 69 -17.51 11.34 33.43
N VAL A 70 -16.19 11.25 33.30
CA VAL A 70 -15.44 11.96 32.29
C VAL A 70 -15.92 11.38 30.97
N LYS A 71 -16.73 12.15 30.25
CA LYS A 71 -17.23 11.74 28.93
C LYS A 71 -16.04 11.49 28.02
N ASN A 72 -16.11 10.42 27.22
CA ASN A 72 -15.04 10.00 26.31
C ASN A 72 -13.71 9.67 27.03
N ALA A 73 -13.78 9.09 28.23
CA ALA A 73 -12.62 8.69 29.00
C ALA A 73 -11.86 7.54 28.33
N VAL A 74 -10.53 7.64 28.29
CA VAL A 74 -9.65 6.64 27.70
C VAL A 74 -8.33 6.55 28.48
N LYS A 75 -7.64 5.42 28.34
CA LYS A 75 -6.26 5.23 28.77
C LYS A 75 -5.33 5.37 27.56
N LEU A 76 -4.31 6.22 27.68
CA LEU A 76 -3.41 6.54 26.57
C LEU A 76 -2.03 5.92 26.80
N TYR A 77 -1.50 5.29 25.77
CA TYR A 77 -0.18 4.65 25.76
C TYR A 77 0.68 5.19 24.63
N LEU A 78 1.99 5.29 24.87
CA LEU A 78 2.99 5.63 23.89
C LEU A 78 3.86 4.40 23.63
N HIS A 79 4.12 4.10 22.36
CA HIS A 79 5.08 3.07 21.99
C HIS A 79 6.50 3.65 22.02
N VAL A 80 7.40 2.98 22.73
CA VAL A 80 8.82 3.36 22.84
C VAL A 80 9.72 2.20 22.43
N GLY A 81 10.92 2.50 21.94
CA GLY A 81 11.91 1.48 21.59
C GLY A 81 11.81 0.92 20.17
N GLY A 82 10.92 1.44 19.31
CA GLY A 82 10.85 1.08 17.89
C GLY A 82 10.73 -0.43 17.67
N ASN A 83 11.50 -1.00 16.75
CA ASN A 83 11.51 -2.45 16.52
C ASN A 83 12.61 -3.19 17.31
N THR A 84 13.11 -2.61 18.41
CA THR A 84 14.20 -3.20 19.20
C THR A 84 13.67 -4.20 20.23
N PRO A 85 14.52 -5.06 20.82
CA PRO A 85 14.11 -5.92 21.93
C PRO A 85 13.58 -5.17 23.16
N LYS A 86 13.82 -3.86 23.24
CA LYS A 86 13.33 -2.97 24.31
C LYS A 86 11.99 -2.32 23.96
N ALA A 87 11.39 -2.66 22.82
CA ALA A 87 10.11 -2.14 22.37
C ALA A 87 9.01 -2.47 23.38
N LYS A 88 8.27 -1.46 23.82
CA LYS A 88 7.13 -1.63 24.74
C LYS A 88 6.14 -0.48 24.66
N TRP A 89 4.91 -0.78 25.06
CA TRP A 89 3.90 0.22 25.37
C TRP A 89 4.11 0.75 26.78
N ILE A 90 4.26 2.07 26.94
CA ILE A 90 4.27 2.73 28.24
C ILE A 90 2.98 3.52 28.43
N ILE A 91 2.45 3.51 29.66
CA ILE A 91 1.29 4.32 30.00
C ILE A 91 1.71 5.80 29.97
N SER A 92 1.12 6.56 29.07
CA SER A 92 1.28 8.02 29.03
C SER A 92 0.32 8.68 30.00
N ASP A 93 -0.95 8.26 30.00
CA ASP A 93 -2.00 8.81 30.86
C ASP A 93 -2.94 7.68 31.30
N ARG A 94 -3.12 7.51 32.62
CA ARG A 94 -4.02 6.49 33.17
C ARG A 94 -5.49 6.81 32.90
N LEU A 95 -5.83 8.10 32.82
CA LEU A 95 -7.16 8.60 32.53
C LEU A 95 -7.01 9.94 31.79
N THR A 96 -7.51 10.00 30.56
CA THR A 96 -7.62 11.22 29.76
C THR A 96 -8.92 11.16 28.95
N SER A 97 -9.23 12.18 28.16
CA SER A 97 -10.40 12.18 27.28
C SER A 97 -10.05 12.55 25.85
N PHE A 98 -10.84 12.05 24.91
CA PHE A 98 -10.73 12.43 23.50
C PHE A 98 -11.90 13.32 23.06
N SER A 99 -11.64 14.15 22.06
CA SER A 99 -12.65 14.92 21.36
C SER A 99 -12.26 15.11 19.89
N PHE A 100 -13.29 15.19 19.04
CA PHE A 100 -13.14 15.62 17.65
C PHE A 100 -13.59 17.07 17.57
N VAL A 101 -12.73 17.93 17.06
CA VAL A 101 -12.96 19.38 16.98
C VAL A 101 -12.72 19.83 15.55
N LYS A 102 -13.60 20.68 15.01
CA LYS A 102 -13.40 21.32 13.72
C LYS A 102 -12.58 22.60 13.94
N ILE A 103 -11.52 22.79 13.15
CA ILE A 103 -10.60 23.94 13.24
C ILE A 103 -10.57 24.63 11.89
N SER A 104 -10.51 25.96 11.88
CA SER A 104 -10.28 26.81 10.70
C SER A 104 -8.84 27.36 10.69
N ASP A 105 -8.37 27.78 9.52
CA ASP A 105 -7.02 28.31 9.31
C ASP A 105 -6.72 29.55 10.19
N ASP A 106 -7.73 30.38 10.46
CA ASP A 106 -7.61 31.61 11.27
C ASP A 106 -7.38 31.39 12.77
N SER A 107 -7.32 30.13 13.23
CA SER A 107 -7.14 29.79 14.64
C SER A 107 -5.67 29.70 15.09
N GLU A 108 -4.70 29.86 14.18
CA GLU A 108 -3.25 29.76 14.46
C GLU A 108 -2.50 31.11 14.36
N GLY A 109 -3.22 32.24 14.24
CA GLY A 109 -2.64 33.59 14.23
C GLY A 109 -3.47 34.58 15.06
N ASP A 110 -2.78 35.45 15.80
CA ASP A 110 -3.37 36.46 16.68
C ASP A 110 -4.46 37.32 16.00
N GLU A 111 -5.45 37.70 16.83
CA GLU A 111 -6.55 38.63 16.59
C GLU A 111 -6.38 39.58 15.39
N GLN A 112 -7.10 39.33 14.28
CA GLN A 112 -7.72 40.38 13.48
C GLN A 112 -8.72 39.88 12.42
N GLU A 113 -9.91 40.45 12.53
CA GLU A 113 -10.95 40.74 11.52
C GLU A 113 -11.69 39.57 10.85
N GLU A 114 -13.01 39.59 11.10
CA GLU A 114 -14.05 38.81 10.45
C GLU A 114 -14.10 39.13 8.95
N ASP A 115 -13.54 38.25 8.12
CA ASP A 115 -13.90 38.16 6.70
C ASP A 115 -14.72 36.87 6.50
N GLU A 116 -15.92 37.00 5.93
CA GLU A 116 -16.79 35.90 5.52
C GLU A 116 -16.20 35.16 4.30
N GLY A 117 -14.99 34.61 4.46
CA GLY A 117 -14.40 33.60 3.59
C GLY A 117 -14.74 32.23 4.12
N ASP A 118 -15.18 31.34 3.22
CA ASP A 118 -15.33 29.90 3.47
C ASP A 118 -13.95 29.28 3.76
N GLY A 119 -13.41 29.55 4.95
CA GLY A 119 -12.12 29.02 5.40
C GLY A 119 -12.21 27.51 5.51
N ASP A 120 -11.25 26.81 4.91
CA ASP A 120 -11.22 25.35 4.90
C ASP A 120 -11.20 24.85 6.36
N CYS A 121 -12.34 24.34 6.82
CA CYS A 121 -12.49 23.83 8.18
C CYS A 121 -12.28 22.31 8.19
N TRP A 122 -11.34 21.79 8.98
CA TRP A 122 -11.06 20.36 9.07
C TRP A 122 -11.19 19.81 10.49
N TRP A 123 -11.55 18.53 10.59
CA TRP A 123 -11.61 17.78 11.83
C TRP A 123 -10.21 17.39 12.32
N VAL A 124 -9.97 17.65 13.60
CA VAL A 124 -8.82 17.14 14.34
C VAL A 124 -9.26 16.24 15.48
N LEU A 125 -8.50 15.19 15.75
CA LEU A 125 -8.57 14.40 16.96
C LEU A 125 -7.69 15.04 18.04
N LYS A 126 -8.30 15.43 19.16
CA LYS A 126 -7.62 15.88 20.38
C LYS A 126 -7.70 14.81 21.46
N ILE A 127 -6.58 14.50 22.10
CA ILE A 127 -6.53 13.58 23.24
C ILE A 127 -5.74 14.23 24.37
N GLY A 128 -6.43 14.57 25.46
CA GLY A 128 -5.89 15.40 26.54
C GLY A 128 -5.22 16.66 26.00
N SER A 129 -4.08 17.02 26.58
CA SER A 129 -3.21 18.12 26.11
C SER A 129 -2.07 17.67 25.19
N LYS A 130 -1.92 16.36 24.95
CA LYS A 130 -0.72 15.79 24.30
C LYS A 130 -0.86 15.61 22.79
N ILE A 131 -2.07 15.32 22.32
CA ILE A 131 -2.30 14.98 20.91
C ILE A 131 -3.32 15.96 20.33
N LYS A 132 -2.94 16.60 19.23
CA LYS A 132 -3.79 17.37 18.31
C LYS A 132 -3.36 16.94 16.90
N ALA A 133 -4.13 16.07 16.24
CA ALA A 133 -3.78 15.53 14.93
C ALA A 133 -4.96 15.66 13.96
N ARG A 134 -4.69 16.05 12.72
CA ARG A 134 -5.71 16.07 11.64
C ARG A 134 -6.20 14.65 11.38
N VAL A 135 -7.52 14.48 11.32
CA VAL A 135 -8.12 13.18 10.96
C VAL A 135 -7.89 12.94 9.47
N CYS A 136 -6.97 12.05 9.12
CA CYS A 136 -6.63 11.70 7.74
C CYS A 136 -6.06 10.28 7.65
N THR A 137 -5.83 9.80 6.42
CA THR A 137 -5.27 8.46 6.18
C THR A 137 -3.83 8.32 6.66
N GLU A 138 -3.08 9.43 6.79
CA GLU A 138 -1.70 9.45 7.31
C GLU A 138 -1.61 9.11 8.80
N MET A 139 -2.71 9.24 9.56
CA MET A 139 -2.77 8.77 10.94
C MET A 139 -2.65 7.23 11.05
N GLN A 140 -2.86 6.50 9.94
CA GLN A 140 -2.73 5.05 9.86
C GLN A 140 -3.50 4.31 10.97
N LEU A 141 -4.67 4.84 11.36
CA LEU A 141 -5.43 4.31 12.48
C LEU A 141 -5.85 2.85 12.23
N LYS A 142 -5.49 1.96 13.16
CA LYS A 142 -5.86 0.54 13.18
C LYS A 142 -6.69 0.27 14.43
N THR A 143 -7.82 -0.42 14.24
CA THR A 143 -8.74 -0.77 15.33
C THR A 143 -8.53 -2.21 15.79
N PHE A 144 -8.74 -2.45 17.08
CA PHE A 144 -8.69 -3.76 17.73
C PHE A 144 -9.93 -3.89 18.61
N ALA A 145 -11.05 -4.34 18.03
CA ALA A 145 -12.35 -4.37 18.69
C ALA A 145 -12.34 -5.23 19.97
N ASP A 146 -11.77 -6.43 19.89
CA ASP A 146 -11.70 -7.38 21.02
C ASP A 146 -10.92 -6.82 22.22
N GLN A 147 -9.95 -5.93 21.95
CA GLN A 147 -9.16 -5.26 22.97
C GLN A 147 -9.73 -3.91 23.40
N ARG A 148 -10.79 -3.43 22.74
CA ARG A 148 -11.34 -2.06 22.83
C ARG A 148 -10.23 -1.04 22.73
N ARG A 149 -9.44 -1.15 21.65
CA ARG A 149 -8.20 -0.39 21.47
C ARG A 149 -8.08 0.12 20.04
N VAL A 150 -7.49 1.29 19.89
CA VAL A 150 -7.07 1.83 18.58
C VAL A 150 -5.63 2.29 18.65
N ASP A 151 -4.87 1.97 17.61
CA ASP A 151 -3.48 2.39 17.45
C ASP A 151 -3.36 3.34 16.28
N PHE A 152 -2.54 4.38 16.39
CA PHE A 152 -2.42 5.43 15.37
C PHE A 152 -1.09 6.18 15.47
N VAL A 153 -0.76 6.92 14.42
CA VAL A 153 0.43 7.76 14.31
C VAL A 153 0.06 9.23 14.54
N ALA A 154 0.76 9.89 15.47
CA ALA A 154 0.68 11.32 15.74
C ALA A 154 1.97 11.81 16.42
N GLY A 155 2.98 12.23 15.64
CA GLY A 155 4.31 12.58 16.17
C GLY A 155 5.05 11.44 16.89
N GLY A 156 4.55 10.21 16.73
CA GLY A 156 4.88 9.01 17.48
C GLY A 156 3.77 7.98 17.31
N VAL A 157 3.94 6.76 17.84
CA VAL A 157 2.95 5.69 17.72
C VAL A 157 2.22 5.55 19.06
N TRP A 158 0.91 5.74 19.02
CA TRP A 158 0.06 5.80 20.20
C TRP A 158 -0.99 4.71 20.18
N ALA A 159 -1.43 4.29 21.37
CA ALA A 159 -2.57 3.41 21.54
C ALA A 159 -3.55 4.02 22.54
N MET A 160 -4.82 4.00 22.20
CA MET A 160 -5.91 4.46 23.03
C MET A 160 -6.81 3.28 23.37
N LYS A 161 -6.95 2.97 24.67
CA LYS A 161 -7.79 1.89 25.18
C LYS A 161 -9.03 2.47 25.86
N PHE A 162 -10.19 1.93 25.51
CA PHE A 162 -11.50 2.37 26.00
C PHE A 162 -11.95 1.52 27.18
N PHE A 163 -12.74 2.11 28.08
CA PHE A 163 -13.22 1.42 29.28
C PHE A 163 -14.47 0.58 29.03
N ASN A 164 -15.26 0.91 28.00
CA ASN A 164 -16.45 0.18 27.58
C ASN A 164 -16.52 0.08 26.04
N ASP A 165 -17.29 -0.90 25.55
CA ASP A 165 -17.42 -1.15 24.11
C ASP A 165 -18.20 -0.03 23.40
N GLU A 166 -19.23 0.53 24.04
CA GLU A 166 -20.05 1.60 23.47
C GLU A 166 -19.23 2.84 23.09
N GLU A 167 -18.31 3.28 23.96
CA GLU A 167 -17.39 4.40 23.68
C GLU A 167 -16.42 4.09 22.55
N TYR A 168 -15.92 2.85 22.48
CA TYR A 168 -15.06 2.41 21.38
C TYR A 168 -15.82 2.46 20.04
N GLN A 169 -17.03 1.90 19.98
CA GLN A 169 -17.87 1.92 18.79
C GLN A 169 -18.24 3.36 18.37
N ASN A 170 -18.55 4.22 19.34
CA ASN A 170 -18.86 5.62 19.10
C ASN A 170 -17.64 6.40 18.59
N PHE A 171 -16.45 6.15 19.13
CA PHE A 171 -15.21 6.73 18.60
C PHE A 171 -14.97 6.29 17.16
N ALA A 172 -15.05 4.99 16.89
CA ALA A 172 -14.71 4.45 15.58
C ALA A 172 -15.66 4.96 14.50
N ARG A 173 -16.98 5.01 14.78
CA ARG A 173 -17.97 5.65 13.89
C ARG A 173 -17.65 7.13 13.64
N LYS A 174 -17.45 7.91 14.72
CA LYS A 174 -17.18 9.35 14.60
C LYS A 174 -15.88 9.64 13.87
N TYR A 175 -14.85 8.82 14.06
CA TYR A 175 -13.60 8.92 13.32
C TYR A 175 -13.84 8.75 11.81
N GLN A 176 -14.63 7.75 11.40
CA GLN A 176 -14.96 7.54 9.99
C GLN A 176 -15.75 8.71 9.39
N ASP A 177 -16.68 9.29 10.15
CA ASP A 177 -17.44 10.46 9.70
C ASP A 177 -16.53 11.69 9.51
N CYS A 178 -15.69 11.98 10.50
CA CYS A 178 -14.69 13.05 10.41
C CYS A 178 -13.68 12.82 9.27
N LEU A 179 -13.25 11.58 9.05
CA LEU A 179 -12.36 11.21 7.95
C LEU A 179 -13.04 11.45 6.60
N PHE A 180 -14.29 11.04 6.44
CA PHE A 180 -15.06 11.26 5.22
C PHE A 180 -15.20 12.75 4.91
N GLU A 181 -15.59 13.56 5.91
CA GLU A 181 -15.70 15.00 5.76
C GLU A 181 -14.38 15.67 5.38
N ASN A 182 -13.29 15.33 6.07
CA ASN A 182 -11.97 15.87 5.75
C ASN A 182 -11.46 15.45 4.37
N THR A 183 -11.96 14.34 3.84
CA THR A 183 -11.53 13.78 2.55
C THR A 183 -12.33 14.36 1.38
N TYR A 184 -13.64 14.55 1.56
CA TYR A 184 -14.56 14.89 0.48
C TYR A 184 -15.19 16.28 0.60
N GLY A 185 -14.97 16.98 1.72
CA GLY A 185 -15.51 18.32 1.98
C GLY A 185 -17.02 18.35 2.20
N VAL A 186 -17.66 17.20 2.42
CA VAL A 186 -19.12 17.06 2.60
C VAL A 186 -19.45 16.15 3.77
N GLU A 187 -20.54 16.44 4.47
CA GLU A 187 -20.99 15.68 5.65
C GLU A 187 -21.16 14.18 5.34
N SER A 188 -20.76 13.32 6.28
CA SER A 188 -20.90 11.86 6.21
C SER A 188 -22.36 11.43 6.40
N ASN A 189 -23.16 11.55 5.35
CA ASN A 189 -24.52 11.01 5.28
C ASN A 189 -24.71 10.13 4.03
N ASP A 190 -25.76 9.32 4.00
CA ASP A 190 -26.00 8.36 2.92
C ASP A 190 -26.15 9.03 1.54
N GLU A 191 -26.78 10.20 1.48
CA GLU A 191 -26.95 10.95 0.23
C GLU A 191 -25.61 11.42 -0.33
N ASN A 192 -24.76 12.00 0.51
CA ASN A 192 -23.42 12.46 0.13
C ASN A 192 -22.50 11.30 -0.21
N LYS A 193 -22.57 10.18 0.52
CA LYS A 193 -21.84 8.94 0.17
C LYS A 193 -22.23 8.44 -1.22
N VAL A 194 -23.52 8.45 -1.56
CA VAL A 194 -23.98 8.09 -2.92
C VAL A 194 -23.50 9.09 -3.98
N LYS A 195 -23.44 10.39 -3.67
CA LYS A 195 -22.88 11.41 -4.58
C LYS A 195 -21.38 11.20 -4.84
N VAL A 196 -20.62 10.87 -3.79
CA VAL A 196 -19.16 10.67 -3.86
C VAL A 196 -18.79 9.38 -4.59
N TYR A 197 -19.34 8.24 -4.14
CA TYR A 197 -18.96 6.93 -4.69
C TYR A 197 -19.76 6.59 -5.96
N GLY A 198 -20.96 7.14 -6.12
CA GLY A 198 -21.89 6.79 -7.17
C GLY A 198 -22.83 5.63 -6.78
N LYS A 199 -24.01 5.60 -7.40
CA LYS A 199 -25.07 4.62 -7.13
C LYS A 199 -24.63 3.16 -7.36
N ASP A 200 -23.70 2.95 -8.28
CA ASP A 200 -23.18 1.62 -8.62
C ASP A 200 -22.18 1.10 -7.56
N PHE A 201 -21.69 1.96 -6.63
CA PHE A 201 -20.62 1.63 -5.68
C PHE A 201 -21.05 1.80 -4.21
N VAL A 202 -22.35 1.68 -3.92
CA VAL A 202 -22.88 1.81 -2.55
C VAL A 202 -22.27 0.76 -1.59
N SER A 203 -21.88 -0.42 -2.10
CA SER A 203 -21.17 -1.44 -1.33
C SER A 203 -19.81 -0.97 -0.80
N TRP A 204 -19.19 0.05 -1.42
CA TRP A 204 -17.94 0.64 -0.94
C TRP A 204 -18.18 1.59 0.24
N ALA A 205 -19.35 2.23 0.27
CA ALA A 205 -19.78 3.12 1.36
C ALA A 205 -20.30 2.35 2.58
N LYS A 206 -20.85 1.15 2.37
CA LYS A 206 -21.36 0.23 3.40
C LYS A 206 -20.81 -1.19 3.18
N PRO A 207 -19.50 -1.38 3.41
CA PRO A 207 -18.83 -2.66 3.14
C PRO A 207 -19.32 -3.82 4.02
N GLU A 208 -19.92 -3.55 5.18
CA GLU A 208 -20.57 -4.58 6.01
C GLU A 208 -21.76 -5.25 5.31
N ALA A 209 -22.37 -4.57 4.34
CA ALA A 209 -23.46 -5.10 3.52
C ALA A 209 -22.98 -5.62 2.15
N ALA A 210 -21.66 -5.60 1.89
CA ALA A 210 -21.11 -6.03 0.62
C ALA A 210 -21.09 -7.57 0.54
N ASP A 211 -21.46 -8.08 -0.63
CA ASP A 211 -21.42 -9.51 -0.94
C ASP A 211 -19.97 -9.96 -1.21
N ASP A 212 -19.44 -10.80 -0.32
CA ASP A 212 -18.10 -11.37 -0.43
C ASP A 212 -18.03 -12.61 -1.34
N SER A 213 -19.16 -13.18 -1.77
CA SER A 213 -19.19 -14.43 -2.57
C SER A 213 -18.35 -14.35 -3.84
N ILE A 214 -18.30 -13.18 -4.49
CA ILE A 214 -17.49 -12.94 -5.70
C ILE A 214 -15.98 -13.11 -5.42
N TRP A 215 -15.51 -12.85 -4.19
CA TRP A 215 -14.12 -13.11 -3.81
C TRP A 215 -13.84 -14.61 -3.66
N GLU A 216 -14.84 -15.40 -3.24
CA GLU A 216 -14.76 -16.86 -3.06
C GLU A 216 -14.94 -17.60 -4.40
N ASP A 217 -15.89 -17.19 -5.25
CA ASP A 217 -16.10 -17.75 -6.60
C ASP A 217 -14.91 -17.49 -7.54
N ALA A 218 -14.16 -16.41 -7.29
CA ALA A 218 -12.88 -16.16 -7.95
C ALA A 218 -11.78 -17.17 -7.53
N GLU A 219 -12.03 -18.03 -6.55
CA GLU A 219 -11.17 -19.13 -6.10
C GLU A 219 -11.60 -20.51 -6.66
N ASP A 220 -12.84 -20.68 -7.15
CA ASP A 220 -13.45 -21.99 -7.41
C ASP A 220 -13.42 -22.50 -8.87
N ASN A 221 -12.92 -21.71 -9.83
CA ASN A 221 -12.60 -22.22 -11.19
C ASN A 221 -11.23 -22.92 -11.28
N PHE A 222 -10.61 -23.20 -10.14
CA PHE A 222 -9.26 -23.74 -10.02
C PHE A 222 -9.36 -25.20 -9.58
N GLY A 223 -8.87 -26.11 -10.43
CA GLY A 223 -8.90 -27.56 -10.19
C GLY A 223 -8.44 -27.89 -8.77
N SER A 224 -9.28 -28.62 -8.05
CA SER A 224 -9.04 -29.08 -6.69
C SER A 224 -7.66 -29.75 -6.60
N SER A 225 -6.68 -29.05 -6.01
CA SER A 225 -5.52 -29.70 -5.41
C SER A 225 -5.86 -29.97 -3.95
N PRO A 226 -5.49 -31.14 -3.40
CA PRO A 226 -6.20 -31.74 -2.28
C PRO A 226 -6.13 -30.87 -1.03
N ALA A 227 -7.26 -30.82 -0.33
CA ALA A 227 -7.43 -30.24 0.98
C ALA A 227 -6.39 -30.80 1.97
N SER A 228 -5.27 -30.09 2.14
CA SER A 228 -4.47 -30.24 3.35
C SER A 228 -4.93 -29.17 4.34
N LYS A 229 -5.91 -29.54 5.16
CA LYS A 229 -6.17 -28.87 6.44
C LYS A 229 -4.95 -29.10 7.33
N THR A 230 -3.91 -28.31 7.13
CA THR A 230 -2.75 -28.23 8.02
C THR A 230 -2.69 -26.79 8.52
N PRO A 231 -2.59 -26.53 9.84
CA PRO A 231 -2.44 -25.17 10.34
C PRO A 231 -1.12 -24.61 9.81
N LEU A 232 -1.20 -23.66 8.88
CA LEU A 232 -0.03 -23.01 8.29
C LEU A 232 0.57 -22.05 9.32
N ARG A 233 1.67 -22.48 9.94
CA ARG A 233 2.54 -21.64 10.77
C ARG A 233 3.23 -20.56 9.92
N PRO A 234 3.51 -19.37 10.47
CA PRO A 234 3.95 -18.19 9.74
C PRO A 234 5.47 -18.15 9.53
N THR A 235 6.04 -19.10 8.78
CA THR A 235 7.51 -19.12 8.60
C THR A 235 7.89 -19.55 7.20
N GLN A 236 7.44 -18.78 6.21
CA GLN A 236 8.17 -18.72 4.95
C GLN A 236 9.28 -17.68 5.14
N ASP A 237 10.49 -18.13 5.48
CA ASP A 237 11.63 -17.23 5.67
C ASP A 237 12.11 -16.69 4.33
N LEU A 238 12.13 -15.36 4.23
CA LEU A 238 12.80 -14.66 3.14
C LEU A 238 14.30 -14.81 3.34
N ARG A 239 14.96 -15.48 2.41
CA ARG A 239 16.40 -15.69 2.46
C ARG A 239 17.09 -14.77 1.46
N GLU A 240 17.99 -13.94 1.94
CA GLU A 240 18.88 -13.17 1.08
C GLU A 240 19.88 -14.14 0.43
N GLU A 241 19.85 -14.22 -0.89
CA GLU A 241 20.75 -15.08 -1.67
C GLU A 241 22.00 -14.30 -2.06
N PHE A 242 21.83 -13.05 -2.53
CA PHE A 242 22.92 -12.18 -2.95
C PHE A 242 22.68 -10.71 -2.66
N GLU A 243 23.78 -9.99 -2.49
CA GLU A 243 23.83 -8.53 -2.52
C GLU A 243 25.06 -8.10 -3.34
N GLU A 244 24.84 -7.24 -4.32
CA GLU A 244 25.89 -6.71 -5.19
C GLU A 244 25.87 -5.18 -5.21
N ALA A 245 27.06 -4.57 -5.16
CA ALA A 245 27.21 -3.14 -5.33
C ALA A 245 27.01 -2.75 -6.80
N ALA A 246 26.26 -1.67 -7.03
CA ALA A 246 26.04 -1.13 -8.36
C ALA A 246 27.29 -0.40 -8.87
N ASP A 247 27.65 -0.64 -10.12
CA ASP A 247 28.72 0.09 -10.79
C ASP A 247 28.20 1.48 -11.21
N GLY A 248 28.96 2.54 -10.93
CA GLY A 248 28.58 3.92 -11.23
C GLY A 248 27.71 4.61 -10.16
N GLY A 249 27.14 3.87 -9.21
CA GLY A 249 26.35 4.38 -8.09
C GLY A 249 25.05 5.10 -8.49
N GLY A 250 24.12 5.24 -7.55
CA GLY A 250 22.89 6.02 -7.74
C GLY A 250 21.88 5.36 -8.69
N ILE A 251 21.55 4.09 -8.46
CA ILE A 251 20.43 3.41 -9.13
C ILE A 251 19.16 4.26 -8.97
N GLN A 252 18.45 4.49 -10.07
CA GLN A 252 17.18 5.24 -10.11
C GLN A 252 15.99 4.36 -10.49
N SER A 253 16.21 3.28 -11.24
CA SER A 253 15.16 2.32 -11.58
C SER A 253 15.72 0.96 -11.97
N LEU A 254 14.84 -0.04 -11.97
CA LEU A 254 15.13 -1.42 -12.33
C LEU A 254 14.29 -1.80 -13.56
N ALA A 255 14.94 -2.35 -14.59
CA ALA A 255 14.26 -2.99 -15.72
C ALA A 255 14.58 -4.49 -15.69
N LEU A 256 13.68 -5.27 -15.09
CA LEU A 256 13.83 -6.73 -15.05
C LEU A 256 13.49 -7.34 -16.41
N GLY A 257 14.41 -8.15 -16.93
CA GLY A 257 14.16 -9.00 -18.09
C GLY A 257 13.53 -10.33 -17.67
N ALA A 258 12.67 -10.85 -18.54
CA ALA A 258 12.19 -12.21 -18.52
C ALA A 258 13.15 -13.14 -19.26
N LEU A 259 14.06 -12.66 -20.11
CA LEU A 259 15.16 -13.44 -20.69
C LEU A 259 16.40 -13.39 -19.77
N ASP A 260 17.60 -13.49 -20.32
CA ASP A 260 18.81 -13.80 -19.56
C ASP A 260 19.37 -12.66 -18.73
N ASN A 261 18.95 -11.42 -18.98
CA ASN A 261 19.54 -10.23 -18.36
C ASN A 261 18.48 -9.31 -17.76
N SER A 262 18.87 -8.59 -16.72
CA SER A 262 18.16 -7.44 -16.18
C SER A 262 19.08 -6.23 -16.16
N PHE A 263 18.51 -5.05 -15.93
CA PHE A 263 19.21 -3.80 -16.13
C PHE A 263 19.01 -2.86 -14.94
N LEU A 264 20.11 -2.38 -14.39
CA LEU A 264 20.11 -1.34 -13.35
C LEU A 264 20.34 0.00 -14.04
N VAL A 265 19.34 0.88 -13.98
CA VAL A 265 19.39 2.19 -14.61
C VAL A 265 19.86 3.20 -13.55
N SER A 266 21.01 3.82 -13.79
CA SER A 266 21.67 4.78 -12.90
C SER A 266 21.84 6.14 -13.56
N ASN A 267 22.36 7.14 -12.84
CA ASN A 267 22.58 8.48 -13.40
C ASN A 267 23.63 8.53 -14.51
N SER A 268 24.59 7.61 -14.50
CA SER A 268 25.73 7.56 -15.41
C SER A 268 25.51 6.63 -16.60
N GLY A 269 24.51 5.75 -16.53
CA GLY A 269 24.34 4.69 -17.52
C GLY A 269 23.53 3.51 -17.02
N ILE A 270 23.61 2.42 -17.77
CA ILE A 270 22.87 1.19 -17.54
C ILE A 270 23.86 0.05 -17.30
N GLN A 271 23.75 -0.58 -16.13
CA GLN A 271 24.49 -1.78 -15.81
C GLN A 271 23.65 -3.00 -16.16
N VAL A 272 24.22 -3.92 -16.95
CA VAL A 272 23.61 -5.21 -17.25
C VAL A 272 23.98 -6.19 -16.14
N VAL A 273 22.99 -6.92 -15.63
CA VAL A 273 23.15 -8.00 -14.66
C VAL A 273 22.48 -9.26 -15.18
N LYS A 274 22.98 -10.43 -14.81
CA LYS A 274 22.46 -11.70 -15.33
C LYS A 274 21.39 -12.27 -14.41
N ASN A 275 20.36 -12.86 -15.01
CA ASN A 275 19.25 -13.48 -14.30
C ASN A 275 19.54 -14.96 -14.01
N PHE A 276 19.32 -15.35 -12.77
CA PHE A 276 19.43 -16.73 -12.30
C PHE A 276 18.21 -17.12 -11.45
N SER A 277 18.07 -18.42 -11.19
CA SER A 277 16.98 -18.98 -10.38
C SER A 277 16.91 -18.48 -8.93
N HIS A 278 17.99 -17.90 -8.43
CA HIS A 278 18.16 -17.44 -7.05
C HIS A 278 18.37 -15.92 -6.98
N GLY A 279 18.21 -15.22 -8.10
CA GLY A 279 18.31 -13.77 -8.14
C GLY A 279 18.97 -13.24 -9.39
N ILE A 280 19.19 -11.94 -9.39
CA ILE A 280 20.10 -11.28 -10.31
C ILE A 280 21.48 -11.18 -9.66
N HIS A 281 22.51 -11.53 -10.41
CA HIS A 281 23.90 -11.38 -9.98
C HIS A 281 24.86 -11.36 -11.16
N GLY A 282 26.08 -10.92 -10.91
CA GLY A 282 27.15 -10.80 -11.89
C GLY A 282 27.23 -9.39 -12.51
N LYS A 283 28.46 -8.86 -12.56
CA LYS A 283 28.79 -7.60 -13.23
C LYS A 283 28.90 -7.82 -14.73
N GLY A 284 27.83 -7.51 -15.45
CA GLY A 284 27.81 -7.49 -16.91
C GLY A 284 28.40 -6.21 -17.50
N ILE A 285 28.06 -5.94 -18.75
CA ILE A 285 28.51 -4.75 -19.48
C ILE A 285 27.87 -3.50 -18.87
N TYR A 286 28.63 -2.40 -18.79
CA TYR A 286 28.12 -1.09 -18.42
C TYR A 286 28.03 -0.20 -19.65
N VAL A 287 26.83 0.32 -19.93
CA VAL A 287 26.57 1.26 -21.03
C VAL A 287 26.49 2.67 -20.46
N ASN A 288 27.50 3.51 -20.72
CA ASN A 288 27.48 4.91 -20.32
C ASN A 288 26.49 5.71 -21.18
N PHE A 289 25.71 6.59 -20.55
CA PHE A 289 25.06 7.69 -21.27
C PHE A 289 26.17 8.68 -21.66
N GLY A 290 26.75 8.53 -22.86
CA GLY A 290 28.05 9.10 -23.19
C GLY A 290 28.21 10.61 -22.92
N ASN A 291 29.39 11.03 -22.42
CA ASN A 291 29.89 12.41 -22.45
C ASN A 291 30.28 12.79 -23.90
N SER A 292 29.31 12.97 -24.79
CA SER A 292 29.62 13.57 -26.09
C SER A 292 29.50 15.09 -25.95
N ALA A 293 30.62 15.79 -26.09
CA ALA A 293 30.70 17.25 -26.06
C ALA A 293 29.81 17.97 -27.11
N ASN A 294 29.11 17.21 -27.98
CA ASN A 294 28.16 17.70 -28.98
C ASN A 294 26.77 17.03 -28.92
N SER A 295 26.44 16.24 -27.89
CA SER A 295 25.06 15.77 -27.66
C SER A 295 24.53 16.32 -26.34
N SER A 296 23.80 17.43 -26.42
CA SER A 296 23.12 18.05 -25.29
C SER A 296 21.81 17.36 -24.90
N SER A 297 21.52 16.13 -25.38
CA SER A 297 20.22 15.46 -25.17
C SER A 297 20.12 14.70 -23.83
N PHE A 298 21.23 14.29 -23.22
CA PHE A 298 21.30 13.80 -21.84
C PHE A 298 22.07 14.78 -20.95
N GLY A 299 21.50 15.97 -20.73
CA GLY A 299 21.99 16.82 -19.64
C GLY A 299 21.74 16.14 -18.29
N HIS A 300 22.73 15.45 -17.73
CA HIS A 300 22.80 14.94 -16.34
C HIS A 300 21.52 14.33 -15.72
N SER A 301 20.59 13.81 -16.53
CA SER A 301 19.26 13.47 -16.05
C SER A 301 18.89 12.06 -16.49
N THR A 302 18.46 11.28 -15.52
CA THR A 302 18.25 9.83 -15.63
C THR A 302 16.87 9.54 -16.18
N PRO A 303 16.72 8.61 -17.15
CA PRO A 303 15.41 8.22 -17.64
C PRO A 303 14.61 7.57 -16.50
N LYS A 304 13.40 8.08 -16.22
CA LYS A 304 12.52 7.55 -15.16
C LYS A 304 11.84 6.23 -15.54
N ARG A 305 11.77 5.90 -16.84
CA ARG A 305 11.22 4.63 -17.34
C ARG A 305 12.12 4.03 -18.41
N ALA A 306 12.38 2.74 -18.24
CA ALA A 306 13.04 1.88 -19.20
C ALA A 306 12.08 0.75 -19.59
N LEU A 307 11.74 0.67 -20.88
CA LEU A 307 10.79 -0.30 -21.41
C LEU A 307 11.51 -1.29 -22.33
N LEU A 308 11.55 -2.56 -21.94
CA LEU A 308 12.16 -3.64 -22.74
C LEU A 308 11.20 -4.12 -23.83
N MET A 309 11.72 -4.35 -25.03
CA MET A 309 10.94 -4.80 -26.19
C MET A 309 11.78 -5.68 -27.15
N ARG A 310 11.12 -6.28 -28.14
CA ARG A 310 11.74 -7.09 -29.21
C ARG A 310 12.56 -8.24 -28.67
N ALA A 311 11.93 -9.09 -27.85
CA ALA A 311 12.61 -10.16 -27.12
C ALA A 311 13.85 -9.62 -26.37
N GLU A 312 13.69 -8.47 -25.71
CA GLU A 312 14.71 -7.81 -24.89
C GLU A 312 16.03 -7.48 -25.60
N THR A 313 15.99 -7.32 -26.93
CA THR A 313 17.12 -6.81 -27.71
C THR A 313 17.16 -5.28 -27.72
N ASN A 314 16.04 -4.62 -27.41
CA ASN A 314 15.90 -3.18 -27.42
C ASN A 314 15.32 -2.68 -26.09
N MET A 315 15.77 -1.49 -25.68
CA MET A 315 15.24 -0.77 -24.53
C MET A 315 14.86 0.65 -24.95
N LEU A 316 13.63 1.05 -24.65
CA LEU A 316 13.19 2.45 -24.78
C LEU A 316 13.43 3.17 -23.46
N LEU A 317 14.22 4.22 -23.50
CA LEU A 317 14.50 5.10 -22.38
C LEU A 317 13.70 6.38 -22.58
N MET A 318 12.68 6.58 -21.74
CA MET A 318 11.90 7.81 -21.83
C MET A 318 12.78 9.01 -21.44
N SER A 319 12.74 10.08 -22.22
CA SER A 319 13.57 11.26 -21.98
C SER A 319 13.39 11.75 -20.53
N PRO A 320 14.44 12.30 -19.91
CA PRO A 320 14.44 12.50 -18.47
C PRO A 320 13.33 13.44 -18.00
N MET A 321 12.73 13.10 -16.86
CA MET A 321 11.64 13.83 -16.21
C MET A 321 12.09 14.20 -14.81
N ASN A 322 11.86 15.44 -14.38
CA ASN A 322 11.88 15.78 -12.95
C ASN A 322 10.44 15.95 -12.45
N ASP A 323 10.25 16.04 -11.13
CA ASP A 323 8.89 16.15 -10.57
C ASP A 323 8.19 17.46 -10.99
N GLU A 324 8.96 18.49 -11.36
CA GLU A 324 8.45 19.75 -11.91
C GLU A 324 7.99 19.63 -13.38
N LYS A 325 8.60 18.71 -14.15
CA LYS A 325 8.27 18.42 -15.57
C LYS A 325 8.12 16.91 -15.76
N PRO A 326 6.97 16.35 -15.35
CA PRO A 326 6.74 14.92 -15.36
C PRO A 326 6.39 14.37 -16.75
N HIS A 327 6.54 15.18 -17.81
CA HIS A 327 6.19 14.81 -19.18
C HIS A 327 7.41 14.86 -20.10
N GLY A 328 7.76 13.71 -20.66
CA GLY A 328 8.87 13.51 -21.57
C GLY A 328 8.42 13.74 -23.01
N LYS A 329 9.29 14.36 -23.81
CA LYS A 329 8.98 14.73 -25.22
C LYS A 329 9.32 13.62 -26.22
N GLY A 330 9.93 12.54 -25.77
CA GLY A 330 10.41 11.48 -26.64
C GLY A 330 10.96 10.27 -25.88
N VAL A 331 11.51 9.33 -26.65
CA VAL A 331 12.18 8.12 -26.17
C VAL A 331 13.47 7.90 -26.92
N HIS A 332 14.52 7.49 -26.21
CA HIS A 332 15.77 7.03 -26.80
C HIS A 332 15.73 5.51 -26.94
N GLN A 333 16.00 4.99 -28.12
CA GLN A 333 16.07 3.56 -28.38
C GLN A 333 17.51 3.09 -28.22
N LEU A 334 17.75 2.35 -27.14
CA LEU A 334 18.99 1.64 -26.87
C LEU A 334 18.92 0.24 -27.48
N ASP A 335 19.86 -0.07 -28.35
CA ASP A 335 20.12 -1.43 -28.79
C ASP A 335 21.01 -2.11 -27.73
N ILE A 336 20.47 -3.16 -27.09
CA ILE A 336 21.11 -3.81 -25.94
C ILE A 336 22.35 -4.60 -26.36
N GLU A 337 22.31 -5.23 -27.54
CA GLU A 337 23.42 -6.06 -28.04
C GLU A 337 24.67 -5.22 -28.34
N THR A 338 24.48 -4.05 -28.94
CA THR A 338 25.58 -3.12 -29.28
C THR A 338 25.88 -2.10 -28.18
N GLY A 339 24.97 -1.92 -27.22
CA GLY A 339 25.07 -0.93 -26.16
C GLY A 339 25.01 0.52 -26.65
N LYS A 340 24.38 0.77 -27.81
CA LYS A 340 24.34 2.10 -28.45
C LYS A 340 22.92 2.61 -28.59
N ILE A 341 22.75 3.92 -28.45
CA ILE A 341 21.51 4.60 -28.83
C ILE A 341 21.45 4.63 -30.36
N VAL A 342 20.49 3.89 -30.92
CA VAL A 342 20.33 3.75 -32.37
C VAL A 342 19.34 4.75 -32.94
N SER A 343 18.45 5.32 -32.12
CA SER A 343 17.46 6.32 -32.54
C SER A 343 16.97 7.16 -31.35
N GLU A 344 16.66 8.42 -31.62
CA GLU A 344 15.98 9.33 -30.69
C GLU A 344 14.63 9.71 -31.29
N TRP A 345 13.55 9.23 -30.69
CA TRP A 345 12.20 9.37 -31.20
C TRP A 345 11.45 10.50 -30.51
N ARG A 346 10.73 11.33 -31.27
CA ARG A 346 9.85 12.38 -30.73
C ARG A 346 8.38 11.95 -30.76
N PHE A 347 7.60 12.40 -29.77
CA PHE A 347 6.16 12.23 -29.76
C PHE A 347 5.49 13.39 -30.50
N GLU A 348 4.77 13.08 -31.58
CA GLU A 348 4.06 14.09 -32.37
C GLU A 348 2.69 13.55 -32.78
N LYS A 349 1.71 14.44 -32.87
CA LYS A 349 0.42 14.13 -33.46
C LYS A 349 -0.02 15.30 -34.33
N ASP A 350 -0.36 15.01 -35.58
CA ASP A 350 -0.87 15.99 -36.55
C ASP A 350 0.05 17.23 -36.71
N GLY A 351 1.38 17.03 -36.75
CA GLY A 351 2.36 18.12 -36.85
C GLY A 351 2.61 18.89 -35.55
N THR A 352 2.02 18.46 -34.45
CA THR A 352 2.15 19.10 -33.13
C THR A 352 2.89 18.20 -32.16
N ASP A 353 3.95 18.73 -31.55
CA ASP A 353 4.68 18.05 -30.49
C ASP A 353 3.77 17.78 -29.29
N ILE A 354 3.79 16.55 -28.81
CA ILE A 354 3.13 16.17 -27.57
C ILE A 354 4.14 15.57 -26.60
N ALA A 355 3.76 15.48 -25.33
CA ALA A 355 4.56 14.87 -24.31
C ALA A 355 3.78 13.71 -23.66
N MET A 356 4.52 12.77 -23.09
CA MET A 356 3.98 11.61 -22.39
C MET A 356 4.47 11.60 -20.95
N ARG A 357 3.58 11.22 -20.03
CA ARG A 357 3.88 10.99 -18.62
C ARG A 357 4.42 9.60 -18.37
N ASP A 358 3.88 8.59 -19.04
CA ASP A 358 4.29 7.21 -18.86
C ASP A 358 4.17 6.41 -20.17
N ILE A 359 4.92 5.32 -20.27
CA ILE A 359 4.90 4.39 -21.40
C ILE A 359 4.88 2.95 -20.88
N THR A 360 4.22 2.05 -21.62
CA THR A 360 4.20 0.61 -21.28
C THR A 360 4.03 -0.25 -22.53
N ASN A 361 4.29 -1.55 -22.44
CA ASN A 361 4.10 -2.49 -23.53
C ASN A 361 2.61 -2.61 -23.90
N ASP A 362 2.28 -3.10 -25.09
CA ASP A 362 0.88 -3.27 -25.51
C ASP A 362 0.08 -4.28 -24.68
N ASN A 363 0.77 -5.25 -24.09
CA ASN A 363 0.23 -6.22 -23.16
C ASN A 363 1.35 -6.72 -22.23
N LYS A 364 0.99 -7.41 -21.14
CA LYS A 364 1.94 -7.86 -20.10
C LYS A 364 3.03 -8.82 -20.60
N GLY A 365 2.83 -9.49 -21.74
CA GLY A 365 3.80 -10.40 -22.36
C GLY A 365 4.56 -9.82 -23.56
N ALA A 366 4.21 -8.62 -24.04
CA ALA A 366 4.74 -8.07 -25.30
C ALA A 366 6.24 -7.74 -25.26
N GLN A 367 6.85 -7.66 -24.08
CA GLN A 367 8.31 -7.56 -23.92
C GLN A 367 9.04 -8.73 -24.63
N LEU A 368 8.44 -9.93 -24.61
CA LEU A 368 9.02 -11.16 -25.18
C LEU A 368 8.77 -11.32 -26.69
N ASP A 369 7.91 -10.49 -27.29
CA ASP A 369 7.60 -10.58 -28.72
C ASP A 369 8.75 -9.97 -29.56
N PRO A 370 9.47 -10.76 -30.39
CA PRO A 370 10.56 -10.25 -31.23
C PRO A 370 10.06 -9.27 -32.31
N SER A 371 8.78 -9.32 -32.68
CA SER A 371 8.16 -8.47 -33.69
C SER A 371 7.58 -7.17 -33.13
N ALA A 372 7.69 -6.97 -31.81
CA ALA A 372 7.18 -5.77 -31.13
C ALA A 372 7.70 -4.49 -31.79
N SER A 373 6.77 -3.66 -32.23
CA SER A 373 7.05 -2.37 -32.88
C SER A 373 6.17 -1.25 -32.36
N THR A 374 5.23 -1.58 -31.48
CA THR A 374 4.29 -0.66 -30.88
C THR A 374 4.40 -0.69 -29.36
N PHE A 375 3.98 0.41 -28.74
CA PHE A 375 3.85 0.54 -27.30
C PHE A 375 2.79 1.58 -26.97
N LEU A 376 2.33 1.61 -25.72
CA LEU A 376 1.32 2.55 -25.29
C LEU A 376 1.96 3.77 -24.61
N GLY A 377 1.33 4.93 -24.79
CA GLY A 377 1.68 6.18 -24.13
C GLY A 377 0.49 6.77 -23.38
N LEU A 378 0.78 7.30 -22.19
CA LEU A 378 -0.17 7.98 -21.31
C LEU A 378 0.30 9.41 -21.05
N ASP A 379 -0.62 10.37 -21.12
CA ASP A 379 -0.49 11.74 -20.62
C ASP A 379 -1.75 12.08 -19.80
N ASP A 380 -1.77 13.21 -19.10
CA ASP A 380 -2.81 13.60 -18.12
C ASP A 380 -4.23 13.48 -18.69
N ASN A 381 -4.38 13.71 -20.00
CA ASN A 381 -5.66 13.59 -20.70
C ASN A 381 -5.55 12.83 -22.03
N ARG A 382 -4.61 11.90 -22.15
CA ARG A 382 -4.41 11.16 -23.39
C ARG A 382 -3.99 9.72 -23.12
N LEU A 383 -4.58 8.81 -23.90
CA LEU A 383 -4.18 7.40 -23.95
C LEU A 383 -4.03 7.02 -25.43
N CYS A 384 -2.87 6.50 -25.79
CA CYS A 384 -2.53 6.26 -27.20
C CYS A 384 -1.55 5.11 -27.40
N ARG A 385 -1.44 4.68 -28.66
CA ARG A 385 -0.50 3.70 -29.15
C ARG A 385 0.44 4.34 -30.16
N TRP A 386 1.72 4.19 -29.90
CA TRP A 386 2.82 4.59 -30.74
C TRP A 386 3.33 3.41 -31.55
N ASP A 387 3.81 3.69 -32.76
CA ASP A 387 4.45 2.72 -33.64
C ASP A 387 5.80 3.27 -34.08
N MET A 388 6.82 2.43 -33.94
CA MET A 388 8.22 2.72 -34.25
C MET A 388 8.60 2.39 -35.70
N ARG A 389 7.69 1.84 -36.51
CA ARG A 389 7.94 1.62 -37.93
C ARG A 389 7.80 2.95 -38.65
N ASP A 390 8.92 3.43 -39.20
CA ASP A 390 8.92 4.60 -40.06
C ASP A 390 8.08 4.34 -41.32
N ARG A 391 7.14 5.22 -41.63
CA ARG A 391 6.31 5.15 -42.84
C ARG A 391 7.12 5.40 -44.11
N ASN A 392 8.25 6.09 -44.00
CA ASN A 392 9.11 6.45 -45.13
C ASN A 392 10.24 5.46 -45.39
N GLY A 393 10.41 4.44 -44.54
CA GLY A 393 11.38 3.36 -44.73
C GLY A 393 12.85 3.75 -44.57
N ILE A 394 13.17 4.93 -43.99
CA ILE A 394 14.55 5.40 -43.84
C ILE A 394 14.97 5.31 -42.37
N VAL A 395 15.46 4.14 -41.98
CA VAL A 395 16.26 4.00 -40.76
C VAL A 395 17.73 4.12 -41.16
N GLN A 396 18.23 5.35 -41.32
CA GLN A 396 19.64 5.72 -41.19
C GLN A 396 19.85 7.16 -41.69
N THR A 397 19.84 8.14 -40.79
CA THR A 397 20.74 9.29 -40.98
C THR A 397 21.02 9.98 -39.64
N LEU A 398 21.83 9.35 -38.79
CA LEU A 398 22.47 10.03 -37.65
C LEU A 398 23.54 11.08 -38.08
N ALA A 399 23.63 11.44 -39.37
CA ALA A 399 24.77 12.20 -39.92
C ALA A 399 24.45 13.28 -40.96
N SER A 400 23.19 13.58 -41.29
CA SER A 400 22.86 14.67 -42.22
C SER A 400 22.17 15.79 -41.45
N ALA A 401 22.94 16.80 -41.08
CA ALA A 401 22.46 18.06 -40.53
C ALA A 401 21.44 18.71 -41.49
N GLY A 402 20.16 18.40 -41.32
CA GLY A 402 19.08 18.91 -42.16
C GLY A 402 17.80 18.06 -42.20
N VAL A 403 17.84 16.78 -41.82
CA VAL A 403 16.64 15.92 -41.71
C VAL A 403 16.29 15.78 -40.22
N GLY A 404 15.07 16.19 -39.83
CA GLY A 404 14.64 16.27 -38.44
C GLY A 404 14.66 14.92 -37.69
N THR A 405 14.65 14.97 -36.36
CA THR A 405 14.60 13.76 -35.51
C THR A 405 13.37 12.90 -35.82
N PRO A 406 13.49 11.56 -35.89
CA PRO A 406 12.41 10.69 -36.33
C PRO A 406 11.21 10.75 -35.38
N VAL A 407 10.00 10.75 -35.98
CA VAL A 407 8.72 10.92 -35.29
C VAL A 407 8.02 9.57 -35.11
N LEU A 408 7.51 9.31 -33.91
CA LEU A 408 6.67 8.14 -33.67
C LEU A 408 5.32 8.28 -34.33
N ASN A 409 4.85 7.20 -34.94
CA ASN A 409 3.56 7.19 -35.61
C ASN A 409 2.42 6.94 -34.62
N TRP A 410 1.44 7.84 -34.57
CA TRP A 410 0.19 7.63 -33.83
C TRP A 410 -0.70 6.64 -34.58
N THR A 411 -0.92 5.45 -34.03
CA THR A 411 -1.76 4.41 -34.69
C THR A 411 -3.17 4.34 -34.12
N GLN A 412 -3.30 4.48 -32.80
CA GLN A 412 -4.57 4.46 -32.09
C GLN A 412 -4.49 5.39 -30.89
N GLY A 413 -5.63 5.91 -30.45
CA GLY A 413 -5.70 6.60 -29.17
C GLY A 413 -6.83 7.60 -29.11
N HIS A 414 -6.93 8.26 -27.96
CA HIS A 414 -7.87 9.32 -27.72
C HIS A 414 -7.27 10.42 -26.85
N GLN A 415 -7.63 11.66 -27.15
CA GLN A 415 -7.34 12.82 -26.33
C GLN A 415 -8.67 13.29 -25.74
N PHE A 416 -8.75 13.29 -24.42
CA PHE A 416 -9.93 13.66 -23.66
C PHE A 416 -10.01 15.18 -23.52
N SER A 417 -11.22 15.72 -23.45
CA SER A 417 -11.48 17.16 -23.48
C SER A 417 -10.87 17.94 -22.31
N ARG A 418 -10.68 17.28 -21.14
CA ARG A 418 -9.89 17.63 -19.94
C ARG A 418 -10.53 16.91 -18.73
N GLY A 419 -9.82 16.81 -17.61
CA GLY A 419 -10.37 16.34 -16.32
C GLY A 419 -10.27 14.84 -16.08
N THR A 420 -9.55 14.10 -16.92
CA THR A 420 -9.24 12.69 -16.61
C THR A 420 -8.09 12.55 -15.63
N ASN A 421 -7.16 13.50 -15.62
CA ASN A 421 -6.01 13.59 -14.71
C ASN A 421 -5.30 12.24 -14.52
N PHE A 422 -5.01 11.57 -15.63
CA PHE A 422 -4.33 10.28 -15.61
C PHE A 422 -2.94 10.42 -15.02
N GLN A 423 -2.54 9.44 -14.20
CA GLN A 423 -1.27 9.47 -13.48
C GLN A 423 -0.40 8.26 -13.83
N CYS A 424 -1.01 7.07 -13.95
CA CYS A 424 -0.30 5.83 -14.21
C CYS A 424 -1.21 4.83 -14.95
N PHE A 425 -0.62 3.82 -15.59
CA PHE A 425 -1.35 2.78 -16.30
C PHE A 425 -0.56 1.48 -16.44
N ALA A 426 -1.28 0.39 -16.66
CA ALA A 426 -0.71 -0.93 -16.91
C ALA A 426 -1.61 -1.73 -17.87
N THR A 427 -1.10 -2.84 -18.39
CA THR A 427 -1.81 -3.71 -19.33
C THR A 427 -1.91 -5.14 -18.82
N ALA A 428 -3.06 -5.79 -19.04
CA ALA A 428 -3.23 -7.22 -18.84
C ALA A 428 -2.60 -8.03 -20.00
N GLY A 429 -2.64 -9.36 -19.93
CA GLY A 429 -2.11 -10.25 -20.96
C GLY A 429 -2.84 -10.15 -22.31
N ASP A 430 -4.13 -9.82 -22.30
CA ASP A 430 -4.95 -9.63 -23.50
C ASP A 430 -4.87 -8.22 -24.12
N GLY A 431 -4.05 -7.34 -23.52
CA GLY A 431 -3.89 -5.94 -23.91
C GLY A 431 -4.98 -5.00 -23.38
N SER A 432 -5.84 -5.45 -22.48
CA SER A 432 -6.75 -4.56 -21.73
C SER A 432 -5.95 -3.61 -20.84
N ILE A 433 -6.42 -2.38 -20.67
CA ILE A 433 -5.64 -1.28 -20.08
C ILE A 433 -6.32 -0.78 -18.81
N VAL A 434 -5.59 -0.76 -17.71
CA VAL A 434 -6.01 -0.10 -16.46
C VAL A 434 -5.31 1.25 -16.34
N VAL A 435 -6.04 2.29 -15.95
CA VAL A 435 -5.50 3.64 -15.76
C VAL A 435 -5.90 4.17 -14.39
N GLY A 436 -4.92 4.60 -13.61
CA GLY A 436 -5.10 5.33 -12.35
C GLY A 436 -5.03 6.84 -12.55
N SER A 437 -5.81 7.58 -11.78
CA SER A 437 -5.90 9.05 -11.86
C SER A 437 -5.56 9.74 -10.54
N LEU A 438 -5.21 11.03 -10.64
CA LEU A 438 -4.92 11.92 -9.51
C LEU A 438 -6.11 12.08 -8.56
N ASP A 439 -7.35 11.97 -9.06
CA ASP A 439 -8.58 12.03 -8.25
C ASP A 439 -8.93 10.70 -7.57
N GLY A 440 -8.01 9.73 -7.58
CA GLY A 440 -8.17 8.42 -6.96
C GLY A 440 -8.96 7.41 -7.81
N LYS A 441 -9.48 7.81 -8.98
CA LYS A 441 -10.28 6.90 -9.82
C LYS A 441 -9.40 5.90 -10.56
N ILE A 442 -9.94 4.69 -10.74
CA ILE A 442 -9.34 3.63 -11.56
C ILE A 442 -10.27 3.31 -12.72
N ARG A 443 -9.79 3.42 -13.96
CA ARG A 443 -10.57 3.21 -15.19
C ARG A 443 -10.07 2.01 -15.96
N LEU A 444 -11.00 1.16 -16.41
CA LEU A 444 -10.73 -0.06 -17.17
C LEU A 444 -11.12 0.15 -18.64
N TYR A 445 -10.16 0.04 -19.54
CA TYR A 445 -10.34 0.13 -20.99
C TYR A 445 -10.14 -1.22 -21.64
N SER A 446 -10.99 -1.55 -22.60
CA SER A 446 -10.81 -2.75 -23.44
C SER A 446 -9.64 -2.55 -24.40
N ASN A 447 -8.96 -3.65 -24.74
CA ASN A 447 -7.93 -3.68 -25.79
C ASN A 447 -8.38 -3.11 -27.15
N ASN A 448 -9.69 -3.13 -27.45
CA ASN A 448 -10.24 -2.67 -28.71
C ASN A 448 -10.50 -1.15 -28.77
N SER A 449 -10.59 -0.46 -27.63
CA SER A 449 -10.94 0.96 -27.60
C SER A 449 -10.40 1.70 -26.39
N MET A 450 -9.62 2.75 -26.67
CA MET A 450 -9.09 3.71 -25.69
C MET A 450 -9.97 4.96 -25.52
N ARG A 451 -11.14 5.02 -26.16
CA ARG A 451 -12.01 6.22 -26.15
C ARG A 451 -12.89 6.31 -24.92
N GLN A 452 -13.34 5.18 -24.41
CA GLN A 452 -14.26 5.12 -23.28
C GLN A 452 -13.93 3.90 -22.42
N ALA A 453 -13.77 4.15 -21.11
CA ALA A 453 -13.62 3.09 -20.13
C ALA A 453 -14.92 2.27 -20.06
N LYS A 454 -14.80 0.94 -19.97
CA LYS A 454 -15.94 0.05 -19.74
C LYS A 454 -16.44 0.14 -18.31
N THR A 455 -15.52 0.28 -17.37
CA THR A 455 -15.79 0.46 -15.93
C THR A 455 -14.87 1.53 -15.37
N ALA A 456 -15.39 2.35 -14.45
CA ALA A 456 -14.63 3.36 -13.72
C ALA A 456 -14.97 3.27 -12.24
N PHE A 457 -13.99 2.87 -11.43
CA PHE A 457 -14.11 2.80 -9.98
C PHE A 457 -13.90 4.19 -9.36
N PRO A 458 -14.71 4.57 -8.35
CA PRO A 458 -14.55 5.83 -7.65
C PRO A 458 -13.27 5.83 -6.81
N GLY A 459 -12.74 7.02 -6.53
CA GLY A 459 -11.59 7.17 -5.64
C GLY A 459 -11.98 7.12 -4.17
N LEU A 460 -11.08 6.58 -3.35
CA LEU A 460 -11.20 6.53 -1.88
C LEU A 460 -10.54 7.75 -1.21
N GLY A 461 -10.40 8.87 -1.93
CA GLY A 461 -9.87 10.12 -1.41
C GLY A 461 -8.35 10.28 -1.48
N SER A 462 -7.64 9.40 -2.16
CA SER A 462 -6.19 9.50 -2.36
C SER A 462 -5.82 9.26 -3.81
N PRO A 463 -4.82 9.97 -4.38
CA PRO A 463 -4.35 9.75 -5.74
C PRO A 463 -3.86 8.32 -6.00
N ILE A 464 -4.05 7.83 -7.23
CA ILE A 464 -3.49 6.54 -7.67
C ILE A 464 -2.14 6.76 -8.35
N THR A 465 -1.05 6.61 -7.61
CA THR A 465 0.32 6.89 -8.05
C THR A 465 0.92 5.78 -8.91
N HIS A 466 0.45 4.54 -8.75
CA HIS A 466 0.86 3.39 -9.56
C HIS A 466 -0.29 2.39 -9.67
N VAL A 467 -0.37 1.65 -10.79
CA VAL A 467 -1.29 0.53 -10.97
C VAL A 467 -0.58 -0.69 -11.55
N ASP A 468 -1.05 -1.87 -11.19
CA ASP A 468 -0.73 -3.12 -11.87
C ASP A 468 -2.00 -3.98 -12.00
N VAL A 469 -1.97 -4.95 -12.91
CA VAL A 469 -3.09 -5.84 -13.21
C VAL A 469 -2.57 -7.26 -13.44
N THR A 470 -3.31 -8.27 -12.98
CA THR A 470 -2.94 -9.67 -13.23
C THR A 470 -2.95 -9.99 -14.73
N TYR A 471 -2.18 -11.00 -15.14
CA TYR A 471 -2.09 -11.42 -16.54
C TYR A 471 -3.47 -11.74 -17.13
N ASP A 472 -4.35 -12.38 -16.35
CA ASP A 472 -5.72 -12.71 -16.74
C ASP A 472 -6.72 -11.54 -16.62
N GLY A 473 -6.28 -10.36 -16.17
CA GLY A 473 -7.10 -9.16 -16.04
C GLY A 473 -8.19 -9.27 -14.97
N LYS A 474 -8.14 -10.25 -14.06
CA LYS A 474 -9.18 -10.43 -13.03
C LYS A 474 -8.98 -9.51 -11.83
N TRP A 475 -7.75 -9.12 -11.55
CA TRP A 475 -7.40 -8.33 -10.38
C TRP A 475 -6.60 -7.10 -10.74
N VAL A 476 -6.97 -5.98 -10.13
CA VAL A 476 -6.27 -4.71 -10.26
C VAL A 476 -5.74 -4.29 -8.90
N LEU A 477 -4.48 -3.83 -8.89
CA LEU A 477 -3.83 -3.27 -7.72
C LEU A 477 -3.55 -1.79 -7.97
N GLY A 478 -4.13 -0.91 -7.14
CA GLY A 478 -3.84 0.52 -7.11
C GLY A 478 -2.94 0.88 -5.93
N THR A 479 -1.97 1.76 -6.15
CA THR A 479 -1.08 2.30 -5.13
C THR A 479 -1.51 3.73 -4.78
N THR A 480 -1.72 4.01 -3.50
CA THR A 480 -1.86 5.38 -2.98
C THR A 480 -0.68 5.68 -2.07
N ASP A 481 -0.60 6.87 -1.47
CA ASP A 481 0.50 7.19 -0.55
C ASP A 481 0.45 6.34 0.74
N THR A 482 -0.73 6.01 1.25
CA THR A 482 -0.91 5.43 2.60
C THR A 482 -1.44 4.00 2.63
N TYR A 483 -1.91 3.48 1.50
CA TYR A 483 -2.44 2.12 1.37
C TYR A 483 -2.43 1.64 -0.09
N LEU A 484 -2.56 0.33 -0.29
CA LEU A 484 -2.87 -0.25 -1.59
C LEU A 484 -4.35 -0.60 -1.67
N ILE A 485 -4.92 -0.59 -2.89
CA ILE A 485 -6.30 -0.96 -3.18
C ILE A 485 -6.29 -2.17 -4.09
N LEU A 486 -6.84 -3.30 -3.65
CA LEU A 486 -7.05 -4.49 -4.46
C LEU A 486 -8.51 -4.59 -4.89
N ILE A 487 -8.73 -4.65 -6.19
CA ILE A 487 -10.06 -4.69 -6.82
C ILE A 487 -10.21 -6.01 -7.58
N CYS A 488 -11.29 -6.76 -7.28
CA CYS A 488 -11.79 -7.80 -8.16
C CYS A 488 -12.54 -7.16 -9.33
N THR A 489 -12.15 -7.46 -10.56
CA THR A 489 -12.83 -6.95 -11.75
C THR A 489 -13.86 -7.94 -12.30
N LEU A 490 -14.00 -9.12 -11.70
CA LEU A 490 -14.99 -10.09 -12.12
C LEU A 490 -16.39 -9.62 -11.74
N PHE A 491 -17.34 -9.83 -12.64
CA PHE A 491 -18.75 -9.67 -12.37
C PHE A 491 -19.56 -10.64 -13.22
N VAL A 492 -20.77 -10.94 -12.76
CA VAL A 492 -21.74 -11.72 -13.53
C VAL A 492 -22.67 -10.75 -14.26
N ASP A 493 -22.69 -10.84 -15.59
CA ASP A 493 -23.56 -10.00 -16.41
C ASP A 493 -25.04 -10.42 -16.35
N LYS A 494 -25.89 -9.71 -17.08
CA LYS A 494 -27.34 -9.99 -17.13
C LYS A 494 -27.67 -11.36 -17.74
N ASP A 495 -26.75 -11.91 -18.54
CA ASP A 495 -26.90 -13.20 -19.21
C ASP A 495 -26.36 -14.35 -18.34
N GLY A 496 -25.92 -14.07 -17.11
CA GLY A 496 -25.32 -15.05 -16.20
C GLY A 496 -23.87 -15.41 -16.56
N LYS A 497 -23.21 -14.65 -17.43
CA LYS A 497 -21.82 -14.92 -17.84
C LYS A 497 -20.85 -14.11 -17.00
N THR A 498 -19.83 -14.78 -16.48
CA THR A 498 -18.71 -14.13 -15.79
C THR A 498 -17.83 -13.38 -16.79
N LYS A 499 -17.64 -12.08 -16.57
CA LYS A 499 -16.80 -11.19 -17.38
C LYS A 499 -15.88 -10.37 -16.47
N THR A 500 -14.85 -9.79 -17.07
CA THR A 500 -14.02 -8.77 -16.42
C THR A 500 -14.58 -7.38 -16.69
N GLY A 501 -14.31 -6.43 -15.79
CA GLY A 501 -14.69 -5.02 -15.93
C GLY A 501 -14.05 -4.30 -17.12
N PHE A 502 -13.05 -4.93 -17.76
CA PHE A 502 -12.46 -4.50 -19.04
C PHE A 502 -13.35 -4.82 -20.24
N ASN A 503 -14.19 -5.86 -20.13
CA ASN A 503 -15.03 -6.38 -21.22
C ASN A 503 -16.51 -6.04 -21.07
N GLY A 504 -16.90 -5.43 -19.96
CA GLY A 504 -18.26 -4.94 -19.74
C GLY A 504 -18.34 -3.98 -18.56
N ARG A 505 -19.47 -3.27 -18.48
CA ARG A 505 -19.76 -2.38 -17.36
C ARG A 505 -20.26 -3.22 -16.19
N MET A 506 -19.53 -3.20 -15.08
CA MET A 506 -19.83 -4.06 -13.93
C MET A 506 -21.14 -3.70 -13.21
N GLY A 507 -21.57 -2.43 -13.26
CA GLY A 507 -22.79 -1.98 -12.59
C GLY A 507 -22.70 -2.11 -11.07
N SER A 508 -23.83 -2.42 -10.40
CA SER A 508 -23.92 -2.46 -8.94
C SER A 508 -23.57 -3.80 -8.28
N ARG A 509 -23.37 -4.87 -9.06
CA ARG A 509 -23.03 -6.22 -8.56
C ARG A 509 -21.51 -6.40 -8.50
N ILE A 510 -20.89 -5.58 -7.67
CA ILE A 510 -19.43 -5.54 -7.52
C ILE A 510 -19.05 -5.73 -6.06
N SER A 511 -17.94 -6.42 -5.85
CA SER A 511 -17.36 -6.53 -4.52
C SER A 511 -16.74 -5.22 -4.08
N ALA A 512 -16.78 -4.96 -2.78
CA ALA A 512 -15.95 -3.93 -2.18
C ALA A 512 -14.46 -4.28 -2.35
N PRO A 513 -13.59 -3.28 -2.54
CA PRO A 513 -12.16 -3.48 -2.63
C PRO A 513 -11.61 -3.87 -1.26
N ARG A 514 -10.45 -4.54 -1.28
CA ARG A 514 -9.66 -4.79 -0.07
C ARG A 514 -8.48 -3.84 -0.04
N LEU A 515 -8.21 -3.26 1.12
CA LEU A 515 -7.07 -2.39 1.34
C LEU A 515 -5.89 -3.22 1.84
N LEU A 516 -4.67 -2.87 1.46
CA LEU A 516 -3.47 -3.40 2.09
C LEU A 516 -2.74 -2.26 2.77
N LYS A 517 -2.46 -2.41 4.06
CA LYS A 517 -1.98 -1.33 4.92
C LYS A 517 -0.83 -1.81 5.80
N LEU A 518 0.05 -0.88 6.15
CA LEU A 518 1.01 -1.09 7.23
C LEU A 518 0.33 -0.90 8.58
N THR A 519 0.84 -1.56 9.61
CA THR A 519 0.46 -1.21 10.98
C THR A 519 0.95 0.21 11.31
N PRO A 520 0.32 0.92 12.26
CA PRO A 520 0.78 2.24 12.67
C PRO A 520 2.27 2.26 13.04
N LEU A 521 2.73 1.19 13.71
CA LEU A 521 4.13 1.03 14.08
C LEU A 521 5.04 0.95 12.85
N ASP A 522 4.75 0.04 11.92
CA ASP A 522 5.58 -0.14 10.74
C ASP A 522 5.54 1.08 9.81
N SER A 523 4.38 1.73 9.66
CA SER A 523 4.28 2.96 8.88
C SER A 523 5.13 4.09 9.46
N HIS A 524 5.19 4.20 10.79
CA HIS A 524 6.06 5.16 11.46
C HIS A 524 7.55 4.80 11.30
N LEU A 525 7.89 3.52 11.41
CA LEU A 525 9.27 3.03 11.28
C LEU A 525 9.82 3.10 9.85
N ALA A 526 8.95 3.13 8.84
CA ALA A 526 9.36 3.32 7.44
C ALA A 526 10.07 4.67 7.18
N GLY A 527 9.95 5.63 8.11
CA GLY A 527 10.71 6.88 8.13
C GLY A 527 10.09 8.00 7.29
N VAL A 528 10.89 8.99 6.89
CA VAL A 528 10.43 10.23 6.23
C VAL A 528 9.76 9.95 4.86
N ASN A 529 10.16 8.88 4.18
CA ASN A 529 9.59 8.45 2.89
C ASN A 529 8.58 7.31 3.06
N ASN A 530 7.66 7.41 4.03
CA ASN A 530 6.68 6.37 4.37
C ASN A 530 5.54 6.18 3.34
N LYS A 531 5.68 6.73 2.13
CA LYS A 531 4.69 6.58 1.06
C LYS A 531 4.89 5.27 0.30
N PHE A 532 3.80 4.59 0.00
CA PHE A 532 3.82 3.43 -0.89
C PHE A 532 4.20 3.81 -2.31
N ARG A 533 5.07 3.02 -2.93
CA ARG A 533 5.56 3.18 -4.30
C ARG A 533 5.64 1.83 -5.02
N GLY A 534 5.28 1.85 -6.30
CA GLY A 534 5.53 0.74 -7.23
C GLY A 534 4.88 -0.58 -6.84
N ALA A 535 3.65 -0.59 -6.32
CA ALA A 535 3.02 -1.85 -5.97
C ALA A 535 2.70 -2.70 -7.21
N GLN A 536 3.09 -3.96 -7.19
CA GLN A 536 3.02 -4.88 -8.32
C GLN A 536 2.67 -6.30 -7.87
N PHE A 537 2.05 -7.06 -8.77
CA PHE A 537 1.90 -8.50 -8.61
C PHE A 537 3.21 -9.23 -8.95
N SER A 538 3.39 -10.46 -8.47
CA SER A 538 4.49 -11.29 -8.96
C SER A 538 4.38 -11.55 -10.46
N TRP A 539 5.49 -11.70 -11.17
CA TRP A 539 5.49 -11.50 -12.62
C TRP A 539 5.22 -12.78 -13.40
N VAL A 540 4.01 -12.88 -13.96
CA VAL A 540 3.56 -13.95 -14.84
C VAL A 540 3.19 -13.39 -16.22
N THR A 541 3.55 -14.11 -17.29
CA THR A 541 3.15 -13.77 -18.67
C THR A 541 2.50 -14.93 -19.43
N GLU A 542 2.08 -15.98 -18.73
CA GLU A 542 1.50 -17.18 -19.35
C GLU A 542 0.04 -17.36 -18.92
N ASN A 543 -0.82 -17.69 -19.89
CA ASN A 543 -2.23 -17.93 -19.60
C ASN A 543 -2.41 -19.20 -18.76
N GLY A 544 -3.28 -19.15 -17.76
CA GLY A 544 -3.53 -20.27 -16.85
C GLY A 544 -2.60 -20.34 -15.64
N LYS A 545 -1.50 -19.57 -15.62
CA LYS A 545 -0.73 -19.31 -14.40
C LYS A 545 -1.29 -18.12 -13.65
N GLN A 546 -1.01 -18.07 -12.34
CA GLN A 546 -1.47 -17.00 -11.46
C GLN A 546 -0.32 -16.40 -10.68
N GLU A 547 -0.39 -15.09 -10.50
CA GLU A 547 0.40 -14.36 -9.53
C GLU A 547 0.08 -14.83 -8.11
N ARG A 548 1.07 -14.77 -7.22
CA ARG A 548 0.99 -15.34 -5.87
C ARG A 548 1.34 -14.38 -4.76
N HIS A 549 2.04 -13.30 -5.08
CA HIS A 549 2.42 -12.27 -4.12
C HIS A 549 2.14 -10.88 -4.67
N LEU A 550 1.99 -9.95 -3.74
CA LEU A 550 1.97 -8.51 -4.00
C LEU A 550 3.20 -7.94 -3.30
N VAL A 551 3.92 -7.05 -3.97
CA VAL A 551 5.05 -6.33 -3.37
C VAL A 551 4.90 -4.85 -3.59
N ALA A 552 5.26 -4.04 -2.59
CA ALA A 552 5.34 -2.60 -2.70
C ALA A 552 6.52 -2.06 -1.90
N THR A 553 7.03 -0.90 -2.30
CA THR A 553 8.11 -0.21 -1.60
C THR A 553 7.54 0.87 -0.68
N VAL A 554 8.00 0.93 0.57
CA VAL A 554 7.66 1.99 1.55
C VAL A 554 8.93 2.42 2.26
N GLY A 555 9.47 3.58 1.89
CA GLY A 555 10.73 4.08 2.47
C GLY A 555 11.86 3.05 2.33
N LYS A 556 12.23 2.43 3.45
CA LYS A 556 13.28 1.40 3.55
C LYS A 556 12.77 -0.04 3.51
N PHE A 557 11.46 -0.23 3.33
CA PHE A 557 10.79 -1.53 3.40
C PHE A 557 10.35 -1.98 2.02
N SER A 558 10.64 -3.24 1.66
CA SER A 558 9.81 -3.97 0.69
C SER A 558 8.76 -4.74 1.48
N VAL A 559 7.50 -4.44 1.23
CA VAL A 559 6.35 -5.01 1.93
C VAL A 559 5.70 -6.04 1.02
N ILE A 560 5.60 -7.28 1.47
CA ILE A 560 5.19 -8.42 0.67
C ILE A 560 3.96 -9.06 1.28
N TRP A 561 2.87 -9.11 0.52
CA TRP A 561 1.66 -9.84 0.90
C TRP A 561 1.55 -11.14 0.12
N ASN A 562 1.04 -12.18 0.78
CA ASN A 562 0.60 -13.39 0.09
C ASN A 562 -0.77 -13.12 -0.55
N PHE A 563 -0.85 -13.24 -1.87
CA PHE A 563 -2.05 -12.85 -2.61
C PHE A 563 -3.24 -13.77 -2.31
N GLN A 564 -3.00 -15.05 -2.08
CA GLN A 564 -4.05 -16.00 -1.68
C GLN A 564 -4.64 -15.65 -0.31
N GLN A 565 -3.81 -15.31 0.67
CA GLN A 565 -4.26 -14.86 2.00
C GLN A 565 -5.09 -13.57 1.91
N VAL A 566 -4.67 -12.64 1.04
CA VAL A 566 -5.41 -11.39 0.84
C VAL A 566 -6.79 -11.66 0.24
N LYS A 567 -6.96 -12.64 -0.66
CA LYS A 567 -8.25 -13.01 -1.27
C LYS A 567 -9.17 -13.79 -0.34
N ASN A 568 -8.63 -14.56 0.59
CA ASN A 568 -9.41 -15.35 1.53
C ASN A 568 -10.30 -14.46 2.43
N GLY A 569 -11.62 -14.49 2.25
CA GLY A 569 -12.57 -13.66 3.01
C GLY A 569 -12.61 -13.96 4.51
N SER A 570 -12.21 -15.18 4.90
CA SER A 570 -12.15 -15.66 6.28
C SER A 570 -10.80 -15.39 6.97
N HIS A 571 -9.90 -14.65 6.31
CA HIS A 571 -8.59 -14.34 6.88
C HIS A 571 -8.72 -13.50 8.17
N GLU A 572 -7.89 -13.78 9.18
CA GLU A 572 -7.95 -13.14 10.50
C GLU A 572 -7.87 -11.62 10.44
N CYS A 573 -7.03 -11.09 9.54
CA CYS A 573 -6.94 -9.66 9.24
C CYS A 573 -8.32 -8.98 9.01
N TYR A 574 -9.36 -9.68 8.57
CA TYR A 574 -10.68 -9.11 8.28
C TYR A 574 -11.71 -9.28 9.41
N LYS A 575 -11.35 -9.96 10.50
CA LYS A 575 -12.24 -10.11 11.65
C LYS A 575 -12.47 -8.76 12.31
N ASN A 576 -13.72 -8.50 12.71
CA ASN A 576 -14.12 -7.34 13.50
C ASN A 576 -13.73 -5.98 12.90
N GLN A 577 -13.51 -5.92 11.58
CA GLN A 577 -13.16 -4.69 10.89
C GLN A 577 -14.39 -3.84 10.59
N GLN A 578 -14.20 -2.52 10.76
CA GLN A 578 -15.19 -1.52 10.38
C GLN A 578 -14.75 -0.84 9.09
N GLY A 579 -15.68 -0.67 8.17
CA GLY A 579 -15.37 -0.12 6.84
C GLY A 579 -14.74 -1.16 5.91
N LEU A 580 -13.94 -0.69 4.95
CA LEU A 580 -13.36 -1.56 3.93
C LEU A 580 -12.37 -2.54 4.56
N LYS A 581 -12.49 -3.81 4.18
CA LYS A 581 -11.59 -4.88 4.60
C LYS A 581 -10.14 -4.49 4.33
N SER A 582 -9.30 -4.53 5.35
CA SER A 582 -7.89 -4.11 5.32
C SER A 582 -6.97 -5.24 5.77
N CYS A 583 -5.95 -5.58 4.98
CA CYS A 583 -4.98 -6.62 5.29
C CYS A 583 -3.66 -6.02 5.82
N TYR A 584 -3.28 -6.43 7.02
CA TYR A 584 -2.02 -6.10 7.72
C TYR A 584 -1.06 -7.31 7.78
N CYS A 585 -1.36 -8.36 7.03
CA CYS A 585 -0.69 -9.64 7.10
C CYS A 585 0.38 -9.69 5.99
N TYR A 586 1.55 -9.10 6.27
CA TYR A 586 2.66 -8.95 5.33
C TYR A 586 4.01 -9.32 5.96
N LYS A 587 5.02 -9.45 5.09
CA LYS A 587 6.43 -9.52 5.48
C LYS A 587 7.16 -8.26 5.06
N ILE A 588 8.19 -7.89 5.80
CA ILE A 588 9.06 -6.74 5.48
C ILE A 588 10.47 -7.26 5.18
N VAL A 589 11.02 -6.83 4.04
CA VAL A 589 12.48 -6.79 3.81
C VAL A 589 12.95 -5.39 4.14
N LEU A 590 13.80 -5.28 5.16
CA LEU A 590 14.40 -4.02 5.59
C LEU A 590 15.73 -3.80 4.88
N LYS A 591 15.97 -2.57 4.41
CA LYS A 591 17.29 -2.10 3.97
C LYS A 591 17.75 -0.88 4.78
N ASP A 592 19.05 -0.63 4.75
CA ASP A 592 19.66 0.50 5.47
C ASP A 592 19.31 1.85 4.81
N ASP A 593 19.23 1.85 3.48
CA ASP A 593 18.87 2.99 2.65
C ASP A 593 17.42 2.89 2.15
N SER A 594 16.86 4.02 1.71
CA SER A 594 15.56 4.01 1.03
C SER A 594 15.63 3.16 -0.22
N ILE A 595 14.67 2.27 -0.37
CA ILE A 595 14.55 1.40 -1.53
C ILE A 595 14.07 2.25 -2.71
N VAL A 596 14.71 2.02 -3.84
CA VAL A 596 14.43 2.64 -5.14
C VAL A 596 13.31 1.89 -5.81
N ASP A 597 13.45 0.56 -5.91
CA ASP A 597 12.46 -0.32 -6.52
C ASP A 597 12.53 -1.74 -5.91
N SER A 598 11.42 -2.47 -5.97
CA SER A 598 11.29 -3.81 -5.42
C SER A 598 10.29 -4.62 -6.24
N ARG A 599 10.76 -5.66 -6.94
CA ARG A 599 9.95 -6.42 -7.90
C ARG A 599 10.36 -7.89 -7.98
N PHE A 600 9.39 -8.77 -8.19
CA PHE A 600 9.65 -10.18 -8.47
C PHE A 600 10.20 -10.39 -9.88
N MET A 601 11.18 -11.29 -10.00
CA MET A 601 11.62 -11.80 -11.29
C MET A 601 10.49 -12.54 -12.01
N HIS A 602 10.67 -12.74 -13.31
CA HIS A 602 9.73 -13.50 -14.12
C HIS A 602 9.58 -14.95 -13.61
N ASP A 603 8.35 -15.48 -13.61
CA ASP A 603 8.00 -16.79 -13.06
C ASP A 603 8.85 -17.96 -13.61
N LYS A 604 9.41 -17.82 -14.81
CA LYS A 604 10.37 -18.79 -15.39
C LYS A 604 11.61 -19.05 -14.51
N TYR A 605 11.95 -18.12 -13.61
CA TYR A 605 13.05 -18.26 -12.66
C TYR A 605 12.64 -18.89 -11.34
N ALA A 606 11.35 -19.21 -11.17
CA ALA A 606 10.90 -20.05 -10.07
C ALA A 606 11.52 -21.45 -10.18
N VAL A 607 11.87 -22.04 -9.04
CA VAL A 607 12.45 -23.39 -8.96
C VAL A 607 11.54 -24.34 -8.19
N THR A 608 11.76 -25.64 -8.35
CA THR A 608 10.90 -26.66 -7.70
C THR A 608 10.87 -26.53 -6.17
N ASP A 609 11.95 -26.06 -5.54
CA ASP A 609 12.06 -25.91 -4.09
C ASP A 609 11.56 -24.55 -3.54
N SER A 610 11.38 -23.56 -4.42
CA SER A 610 10.79 -22.25 -4.12
C SER A 610 9.89 -21.93 -5.30
N PRO A 611 8.58 -22.19 -5.18
CA PRO A 611 7.71 -22.09 -6.34
C PRO A 611 7.66 -20.65 -6.85
N GLU A 612 8.10 -19.65 -6.08
CA GLU A 612 8.12 -18.25 -6.49
C GLU A 612 9.46 -17.88 -7.14
N ALA A 613 9.42 -17.02 -8.15
CA ALA A 613 10.63 -16.38 -8.63
C ALA A 613 11.23 -15.46 -7.55
N PRO A 614 12.54 -15.24 -7.54
CA PRO A 614 13.19 -14.38 -6.55
C PRO A 614 12.65 -12.94 -6.56
N LEU A 615 12.61 -12.33 -5.38
CA LEU A 615 12.37 -10.90 -5.21
C LEU A 615 13.69 -10.13 -5.37
N VAL A 616 13.70 -9.11 -6.21
CA VAL A 616 14.83 -8.19 -6.38
C VAL A 616 14.52 -6.88 -5.68
N VAL A 617 15.45 -6.40 -4.87
CA VAL A 617 15.36 -5.13 -4.13
C VAL A 617 16.54 -4.26 -4.48
N ALA A 618 16.28 -3.07 -5.04
CA ALA A 618 17.29 -2.10 -5.40
C ALA A 618 17.29 -0.91 -4.43
N THR A 619 18.46 -0.58 -3.91
CA THR A 619 18.78 0.67 -3.21
C THR A 619 19.67 1.53 -4.12
N PRO A 620 19.94 2.81 -3.81
CA PRO A 620 20.77 3.64 -4.68
C PRO A 620 22.17 3.05 -4.93
N MET A 621 22.70 2.27 -3.99
CA MET A 621 24.08 1.77 -4.06
C MET A 621 24.19 0.26 -4.30
N LYS A 622 23.13 -0.50 -4.06
CA LYS A 622 23.17 -1.96 -4.06
C LYS A 622 21.90 -2.56 -4.62
N VAL A 623 22.03 -3.76 -5.18
CA VAL A 623 20.91 -4.62 -5.53
C VAL A 623 21.02 -5.94 -4.79
N SER A 624 19.90 -6.43 -4.27
CA SER A 624 19.83 -7.68 -3.51
C SER A 624 18.74 -8.57 -4.05
N SER A 625 18.94 -9.88 -3.94
CA SER A 625 17.97 -10.89 -4.35
C SER A 625 17.56 -11.78 -3.18
N PHE A 626 16.27 -12.05 -3.07
CA PHE A 626 15.67 -12.83 -2.00
C PHE A 626 14.85 -13.98 -2.55
N SER A 627 15.09 -15.19 -2.07
CA SER A 627 14.22 -16.34 -2.32
C SER A 627 13.11 -16.41 -1.28
N ILE A 628 11.91 -16.85 -1.71
CA ILE A 628 10.79 -17.11 -0.81
C ILE A 628 10.70 -18.62 -0.64
N SER A 629 11.28 -19.16 0.43
CA SER A 629 11.13 -20.59 0.72
C SER A 629 9.68 -20.89 1.10
N SER A 630 9.10 -21.93 0.49
CA SER A 630 7.84 -22.53 0.94
C SER A 630 8.05 -23.70 1.92
N LYS A 631 9.30 -24.03 2.25
CA LYS A 631 9.63 -25.19 3.09
C LYS A 631 9.59 -24.88 4.59
N GLN A 632 9.08 -25.90 5.27
CA GLN A 632 8.87 -26.14 6.70
C GLN A 632 10.13 -26.09 7.54
#